data_AF-R1FIU5-F1
#
_entry.id   AF-R1FIU5-F1
#
_cell.length_a   1.000
_cell.length_b   1.000
_cell.length_c   1.000
_cell.angle_alpha   90.00
_cell.angle_beta   90.00
_cell.angle_gamma   90.00
#
_symmetry.space_group_name_H-M   'P 1'
#
loop_
_entity.id
_entity.type
_entity.pdbx_description
1 polymer ?
#
loop_
_entity_poly.entity_id
_entity_poly.type
_entity_poly.pdbx_seq_one_letter_code
_entity_poly.pdbx_strand_id
1 'polypeptide(L)'
;GAPSVVAPPAAGVLSAAGFLTAPLAFDFVRSARAAVHDLEWAQVDALFAEMEAEGETLLAKSGVAEVTHRRIAEMRYTGQGYEIRVPVRGGSWPRSLIEEFTRTYRALYRRTGPEVGVEVLNWRVVSSGPAPDVTLRLTAEASGGDARKGTRKAYFPSTGGFVDTDVFDRYRLAPGTRVGGPAIVEERESTVVVPPGAHCAVRDDGALEVTG
;
A
#
# COMPACT_ATOMS: atom_id res chain seq x y z
N GLY A 1 -6.09 17.87 10.25
CA GLY A 1 -5.00 16.88 10.38
C GLY A 1 -5.56 15.48 10.26
N ALA A 2 -4.72 14.45 10.32
CA ALA A 2 -5.20 13.08 10.49
C ALA A 2 -5.77 12.90 11.92
N PRO A 3 -6.87 12.15 12.10
CA PRO A 3 -7.50 11.97 13.42
C PRO A 3 -6.73 11.00 14.33
N SER A 4 -5.93 10.11 13.76
CA SER A 4 -5.06 9.19 14.50
C SER A 4 -3.82 8.83 13.70
N VAL A 5 -2.80 8.33 14.40
CA VAL A 5 -1.58 7.75 13.83
C VAL A 5 -1.43 6.33 14.36
N VAL A 6 -1.22 5.37 13.46
CA VAL A 6 -1.03 3.96 13.82
C VAL A 6 0.42 3.56 13.55
N ALA A 7 1.10 3.04 14.58
CA ALA A 7 2.43 2.47 14.49
C ALA A 7 2.33 0.95 14.73
N PRO A 8 2.47 0.10 13.70
CA PRO A 8 2.42 -1.34 13.88
C PRO A 8 3.63 -1.84 14.71
N PRO A 9 3.58 -3.06 15.25
CA PRO A 9 4.78 -3.73 15.73
C PRO A 9 5.90 -3.69 14.69
N ALA A 10 7.15 -3.58 15.14
CA ALA A 10 8.33 -3.61 14.28
C ALA A 10 8.26 -2.57 13.13
N ALA A 11 7.68 -1.39 13.40
CA ALA A 11 7.47 -0.34 12.41
C ALA A 11 8.76 0.06 11.66
N GLY A 12 9.92 -0.05 12.34
CA GLY A 12 11.22 0.23 11.75
C GLY A 12 11.69 -0.78 10.67
N VAL A 13 11.09 -1.97 10.60
CA VAL A 13 11.45 -3.03 9.64
C VAL A 13 10.30 -3.44 8.72
N LEU A 14 9.22 -2.65 8.69
CA LEU A 14 8.01 -2.97 7.93
C LEU A 14 8.28 -3.14 6.42
N SER A 15 9.27 -2.44 5.86
CA SER A 15 9.68 -2.62 4.45
C SER A 15 10.25 -4.02 4.17
N ALA A 16 11.04 -4.57 5.10
CA ALA A 16 11.57 -5.93 4.97
C ALA A 16 10.47 -6.98 5.12
N ALA A 17 9.53 -6.76 6.06
CA ALA A 17 8.32 -7.55 6.19
C ALA A 17 7.48 -7.52 4.89
N GLY A 18 7.31 -6.35 4.28
CA GLY A 18 6.63 -6.19 3.00
C GLY A 18 7.32 -6.95 1.86
N PHE A 19 8.65 -6.96 1.82
CA PHE A 19 9.41 -7.75 0.85
C PHE A 19 9.20 -9.26 1.03
N LEU A 20 9.18 -9.75 2.27
CA LEU A 20 8.99 -11.18 2.57
C LEU A 20 7.55 -11.67 2.33
N THR A 21 6.57 -10.78 2.38
CA THR A 21 5.13 -11.10 2.25
C THR A 21 4.58 -10.80 0.86
N ALA A 22 5.35 -10.14 -0.01
CA ALA A 22 4.92 -9.85 -1.36
C ALA A 22 5.02 -11.10 -2.25
N PRO A 23 4.02 -11.38 -3.11
CA PRO A 23 4.15 -12.41 -4.12
C PRO A 23 5.28 -12.04 -5.10
N LEU A 24 6.04 -13.04 -5.54
CA LEU A 24 6.96 -12.86 -6.65
C LEU A 24 6.14 -12.45 -7.89
N ALA A 25 6.50 -11.33 -8.51
CA ALA A 25 5.77 -10.78 -9.64
C ALA A 25 6.71 -10.12 -10.65
N PHE A 26 6.31 -10.19 -11.93
CA PHE A 26 6.95 -9.49 -13.03
C PHE A 26 5.95 -8.56 -13.71
N ASP A 27 6.43 -7.38 -14.10
CA ASP A 27 5.63 -6.34 -14.74
C ASP A 27 6.17 -6.08 -16.14
N PHE A 28 5.30 -6.24 -17.14
CA PHE A 28 5.61 -6.04 -18.54
C PHE A 28 4.78 -4.89 -19.07
N VAL A 29 5.43 -4.02 -19.84
CA VAL A 29 4.78 -2.88 -20.50
C VAL A 29 5.14 -2.90 -21.98
N ARG A 30 4.16 -2.65 -22.83
CA ARG A 30 4.34 -2.40 -24.27
C ARG A 30 3.59 -1.14 -24.66
N SER A 31 4.29 -0.22 -25.30
CA SER A 31 3.70 1.03 -25.79
C SER A 31 3.04 0.80 -27.15
N ALA A 32 1.75 1.11 -27.23
CA ALA A 32 0.96 1.04 -28.46
C ALA A 32 -0.12 2.12 -28.38
N ARG A 33 0.27 3.35 -28.75
CA ARG A 33 -0.60 4.50 -28.63
C ARG A 33 -1.64 4.52 -29.75
N ALA A 34 -2.92 4.51 -29.39
CA ALA A 34 -4.01 4.63 -30.34
C ALA A 34 -5.28 5.17 -29.65
N ALA A 35 -6.16 5.81 -30.43
CA ALA A 35 -7.51 6.05 -29.96
C ALA A 35 -8.21 4.71 -29.74
N VAL A 36 -9.02 4.60 -28.70
CA VAL A 36 -9.66 3.31 -28.33
C VAL A 36 -10.52 2.75 -29.45
N HIS A 37 -11.10 3.61 -30.29
CA HIS A 37 -11.91 3.22 -31.45
C HIS A 37 -11.09 2.75 -32.65
N ASP A 38 -9.79 3.05 -32.69
CA ASP A 38 -8.88 2.70 -33.79
C ASP A 38 -8.07 1.43 -33.48
N LEU A 39 -8.35 0.77 -32.36
CA LEU A 39 -7.63 -0.42 -31.92
C LEU A 39 -8.08 -1.68 -32.69
N GLU A 40 -7.11 -2.41 -33.21
CA GLU A 40 -7.29 -3.79 -33.66
C GLU A 40 -7.23 -4.74 -32.46
N TRP A 41 -8.39 -5.15 -31.93
CA TRP A 41 -8.47 -5.92 -30.69
C TRP A 41 -7.76 -7.27 -30.73
N ALA A 42 -7.68 -7.90 -31.91
CA ALA A 42 -6.88 -9.12 -32.08
C ALA A 42 -5.38 -8.88 -31.82
N GLN A 43 -4.85 -7.71 -32.17
CA GLN A 43 -3.46 -7.34 -31.88
C GLN A 43 -3.26 -7.04 -30.39
N VAL A 44 -4.25 -6.41 -29.74
CA VAL A 44 -4.23 -6.17 -28.29
C VAL A 44 -4.23 -7.49 -27.52
N ASP A 45 -5.08 -8.44 -27.92
CA ASP A 45 -5.13 -9.77 -27.31
C ASP A 45 -3.83 -10.55 -27.51
N ALA A 46 -3.22 -10.48 -28.70
CA ALA A 46 -1.91 -11.07 -28.96
C ALA A 46 -0.81 -10.46 -28.07
N LEU A 47 -0.80 -9.13 -27.95
CA LEU A 47 0.16 -8.40 -27.12
C LEU A 47 0.02 -8.77 -25.63
N PHE A 48 -1.20 -8.98 -25.14
CA PHE A 48 -1.41 -9.51 -23.80
C PHE A 48 -0.91 -10.94 -23.65
N ALA A 49 -1.24 -11.82 -24.59
CA ALA A 49 -0.80 -13.22 -24.55
C ALA A 49 0.73 -13.36 -24.56
N GLU A 50 1.43 -12.53 -25.35
CA GLU A 50 2.89 -12.48 -25.37
C GLU A 50 3.47 -12.12 -24.00
N MET A 51 2.99 -11.02 -23.38
CA MET A 51 3.46 -10.60 -22.06
C MET A 51 3.10 -11.60 -20.95
N GLU A 52 1.93 -12.25 -21.03
CA GLU A 52 1.53 -13.30 -20.09
C GLU A 52 2.47 -14.51 -20.18
N ALA A 53 2.77 -14.98 -21.39
CA ALA A 53 3.71 -16.08 -21.63
C ALA A 53 5.15 -15.76 -21.18
N GLU A 54 5.60 -14.52 -21.37
CA GLU A 54 6.88 -14.03 -20.82
C GLU A 54 6.89 -14.13 -19.28
N GLY A 55 5.80 -13.70 -18.63
CA GLY A 55 5.64 -13.76 -17.19
C GLY A 55 5.58 -15.19 -16.64
N GLU A 56 4.82 -16.07 -17.28
CA GLU A 56 4.77 -17.51 -16.94
C GLU A 56 6.17 -18.14 -17.01
N THR A 57 6.91 -17.87 -18.08
CA THR A 57 8.26 -18.40 -18.28
C THR A 57 9.22 -17.96 -17.17
N LEU A 58 9.18 -16.68 -16.78
CA LEU A 58 10.06 -16.14 -15.74
C LEU A 58 9.68 -16.63 -14.33
N LEU A 59 8.39 -16.76 -14.04
CA LEU A 59 7.90 -17.30 -12.77
C LEU A 59 8.18 -18.80 -12.65
N ALA A 60 8.00 -19.57 -13.72
CA ALA A 60 8.33 -21.00 -13.75
C ALA A 60 9.82 -21.25 -13.48
N LYS A 61 10.72 -20.43 -14.06
CA LYS A 61 12.17 -20.48 -13.75
C LYS A 61 12.50 -20.21 -12.28
N SER A 62 11.59 -19.55 -11.57
CA SER A 62 11.71 -19.23 -10.15
C SER A 62 10.98 -20.24 -9.25
N GLY A 63 10.47 -21.34 -9.80
CA GLY A 63 9.78 -22.40 -9.06
C GLY A 63 8.31 -22.12 -8.74
N VAL A 64 7.71 -21.09 -9.35
CA VAL A 64 6.29 -20.75 -9.16
C VAL A 64 5.44 -21.52 -10.17
N ALA A 65 4.55 -22.38 -9.68
CA ALA A 65 3.68 -23.20 -10.53
C ALA A 65 2.32 -22.55 -10.85
N GLU A 66 1.76 -21.79 -9.90
CA GLU A 66 0.48 -21.09 -10.07
C GLU A 66 0.73 -19.62 -10.37
N VAL A 67 0.38 -19.18 -11.59
CA VAL A 67 0.56 -17.80 -12.02
C VAL A 67 -0.81 -17.15 -12.23
N THR A 68 -0.92 -15.91 -11.78
CA THR A 68 -2.09 -15.05 -12.01
C THR A 68 -1.67 -13.83 -12.83
N HIS A 69 -2.55 -13.39 -13.73
CA HIS A 69 -2.29 -12.23 -14.59
C HIS A 69 -3.28 -11.10 -14.30
N ARG A 70 -2.76 -9.87 -14.24
CA ARG A 70 -3.56 -8.65 -14.28
C ARG A 70 -3.20 -7.83 -15.49
N ARG A 71 -4.16 -7.73 -16.41
CA ARG A 71 -4.10 -6.86 -17.60
C ARG A 71 -4.53 -5.44 -17.24
N ILE A 72 -3.77 -4.46 -17.69
CA ILE A 72 -3.99 -3.03 -17.42
C ILE A 72 -3.78 -2.24 -18.73
N ALA A 73 -4.66 -1.29 -19.00
CA ALA A 73 -4.50 -0.26 -20.02
C ALA A 73 -4.16 1.06 -19.35
N GLU A 74 -3.11 1.74 -19.82
CA GLU A 74 -2.78 3.10 -19.40
C GLU A 74 -3.44 4.07 -20.37
N MET A 75 -4.49 4.74 -19.90
CA MET A 75 -5.46 5.45 -20.74
C MET A 75 -5.63 6.90 -20.30
N ARG A 76 -6.01 7.77 -21.25
CA ARG A 76 -6.37 9.15 -20.96
C ARG A 76 -7.38 9.70 -21.95
N TYR A 77 -8.00 10.82 -21.60
CA TYR A 77 -8.69 11.64 -22.58
C TYR A 77 -7.70 12.25 -23.57
N THR A 78 -8.06 12.29 -24.85
CA THR A 78 -7.21 12.88 -25.90
C THR A 78 -6.82 14.31 -25.53
N GLY A 79 -5.52 14.60 -25.61
CA GLY A 79 -4.97 15.91 -25.26
C GLY A 79 -4.70 16.13 -23.76
N GLN A 80 -5.06 15.19 -22.89
CA GLN A 80 -4.71 15.24 -21.47
C GLN A 80 -3.22 14.95 -21.25
N GLY A 81 -2.60 15.62 -20.28
CA GLY A 81 -1.17 15.46 -19.97
C GLY A 81 -0.79 14.28 -19.07
N TYR A 82 -1.78 13.53 -18.56
CA TYR A 82 -1.56 12.40 -17.65
C TYR A 82 -2.54 11.27 -17.95
N GLU A 83 -2.11 10.04 -17.67
CA GLU A 83 -2.87 8.80 -17.84
C GLU A 83 -3.29 8.18 -16.51
N ILE A 84 -4.29 7.30 -16.58
CA ILE A 84 -4.73 6.46 -15.47
C ILE A 84 -4.60 4.98 -15.83
N ARG A 85 -4.41 4.15 -14.81
CA ARG A 85 -4.36 2.69 -14.97
C ARG A 85 -5.76 2.10 -14.88
N VAL A 86 -6.21 1.50 -15.97
CA VAL A 86 -7.54 0.93 -16.13
C VAL A 86 -7.43 -0.60 -16.21
N PRO A 87 -8.05 -1.36 -15.29
CA PRO A 87 -8.04 -2.83 -15.37
C PRO A 87 -8.73 -3.33 -16.65
N VAL A 88 -8.14 -4.30 -17.35
CA VAL A 88 -8.75 -4.88 -18.55
C VAL A 88 -9.37 -6.22 -18.17
N ARG A 89 -10.70 -6.29 -18.11
CA ARG A 89 -11.46 -7.46 -17.62
C ARG A 89 -12.12 -8.31 -18.72
N GLY A 90 -11.78 -8.07 -19.99
CA GLY A 90 -12.50 -8.65 -21.13
C GLY A 90 -13.86 -7.98 -21.39
N GLY A 91 -14.61 -8.51 -22.35
CA GLY A 91 -15.97 -8.06 -22.67
C GLY A 91 -16.16 -7.64 -24.13
N SER A 92 -17.20 -6.84 -24.37
CA SER A 92 -17.52 -6.32 -25.70
C SER A 92 -16.70 -5.05 -25.97
N TRP A 93 -15.66 -5.19 -26.79
CA TRP A 93 -14.80 -4.09 -27.19
C TRP A 93 -15.44 -3.21 -28.27
N PRO A 94 -15.16 -1.89 -28.29
CA PRO A 94 -14.37 -1.11 -27.33
C PRO A 94 -15.14 -0.72 -26.05
N ARG A 95 -16.44 -1.00 -26.01
CA ARG A 95 -17.38 -0.44 -25.02
C ARG A 95 -16.98 -0.71 -23.57
N SER A 96 -16.66 -1.97 -23.24
CA SER A 96 -16.29 -2.35 -21.87
C SER A 96 -15.05 -1.61 -21.37
N LEU A 97 -14.06 -1.36 -22.22
CA LEU A 97 -12.85 -0.62 -21.84
C LEU A 97 -13.17 0.84 -21.55
N ILE A 98 -14.00 1.47 -22.37
CA ILE A 98 -14.41 2.87 -22.19
C ILE A 98 -15.22 3.03 -20.90
N GLU A 99 -16.15 2.11 -20.63
CA GLU A 99 -16.93 2.10 -19.39
C GLU A 99 -16.04 1.95 -18.15
N GLU A 100 -15.06 1.04 -18.20
CA GLU A 100 -14.09 0.84 -17.12
C GLU A 100 -13.21 2.08 -16.92
N PHE A 101 -12.72 2.68 -18.01
CA PHE A 101 -11.96 3.92 -17.95
C PHE A 101 -12.78 5.04 -17.30
N THR A 102 -14.02 5.25 -17.74
CA THR A 102 -14.91 6.30 -17.21
C THR A 102 -15.18 6.10 -15.73
N ARG A 103 -15.43 4.84 -15.32
CA ARG A 103 -15.61 4.48 -13.91
C ARG A 103 -14.37 4.76 -13.09
N THR A 104 -13.20 4.33 -13.56
CA THR A 104 -11.92 4.52 -12.88
C THR A 104 -11.56 6.00 -12.78
N TYR A 105 -11.75 6.77 -13.86
CA TYR A 105 -11.52 8.20 -13.91
C TYR A 105 -12.39 8.95 -12.89
N ARG A 106 -13.70 8.64 -12.86
CA ARG A 106 -14.63 9.25 -11.89
C ARG A 106 -14.27 8.88 -10.45
N ALA A 107 -13.82 7.65 -10.22
CA ALA A 107 -13.35 7.18 -8.92
C ALA A 107 -12.00 7.78 -8.49
N LEU A 108 -11.23 8.36 -9.39
CA LEU A 108 -10.00 9.09 -9.06
C LEU A 108 -10.25 10.58 -8.88
N TYR A 109 -10.96 11.21 -9.83
CA TYR A 109 -11.09 12.67 -9.89
C TYR A 109 -12.43 13.22 -9.42
N ARG A 110 -13.40 12.37 -9.08
CA ARG A 110 -14.77 12.76 -8.65
C ARG A 110 -15.49 13.65 -9.66
N ARG A 111 -15.11 13.59 -10.94
CA ARG A 111 -15.66 14.38 -12.04
C ARG A 111 -15.94 13.49 -13.25
N THR A 112 -16.88 13.92 -14.07
CA THR A 112 -17.04 13.39 -15.43
C THR A 112 -15.94 14.00 -16.29
N GLY A 113 -15.36 13.21 -17.17
CA GLY A 113 -14.33 13.72 -18.07
C GLY A 113 -14.88 14.61 -19.18
N PRO A 114 -13.98 15.28 -19.91
CA PRO A 114 -14.33 16.11 -21.07
C PRO A 114 -15.01 15.29 -22.18
N GLU A 115 -15.79 15.96 -23.03
CA GLU A 115 -16.39 15.39 -24.24
C GLU A 115 -15.35 15.27 -25.38
N VAL A 116 -14.31 14.48 -25.14
CA VAL A 116 -13.26 14.16 -26.11
C VAL A 116 -13.03 12.66 -26.16
N GLY A 117 -12.32 12.21 -27.20
CA GLY A 117 -11.95 10.80 -27.34
C GLY A 117 -11.10 10.27 -26.19
N VAL A 118 -10.98 8.95 -26.11
CA VAL A 118 -10.10 8.25 -25.17
C VAL A 118 -9.00 7.58 -25.98
N GLU A 119 -7.76 7.70 -25.52
CA GLU A 119 -6.60 7.01 -26.10
C GLU A 119 -5.93 6.11 -25.06
N VAL A 120 -5.42 4.97 -25.54
CA VAL A 120 -4.50 4.10 -24.80
C VAL A 120 -3.08 4.51 -25.17
N LEU A 121 -2.17 4.52 -24.20
CA LEU A 121 -0.75 4.78 -24.42
C LEU A 121 0.07 3.50 -24.30
N ASN A 122 -0.18 2.75 -23.23
CA ASN A 122 0.53 1.53 -22.92
C ASN A 122 -0.42 0.42 -22.49
N TRP A 123 0.00 -0.80 -22.76
CA TRP A 123 -0.61 -2.02 -22.23
C TRP A 123 0.36 -2.65 -21.26
N ARG A 124 -0.17 -3.16 -20.14
CA ARG A 124 0.62 -3.70 -19.05
C ARG A 124 0.05 -5.04 -18.58
N VAL A 125 0.93 -5.99 -18.30
CA VAL A 125 0.60 -7.24 -17.60
C VAL A 125 1.45 -7.32 -16.34
N VAL A 126 0.79 -7.57 -15.22
CA VAL A 126 1.45 -7.99 -13.99
C VAL A 126 1.16 -9.47 -13.81
N SER A 127 2.21 -10.29 -13.93
CA SER A 127 2.16 -11.73 -13.68
C SER A 127 2.70 -11.99 -12.28
N SER A 128 1.94 -12.66 -11.42
CA SER A 128 2.31 -12.92 -10.03
C SER A 128 2.05 -14.36 -9.60
N GLY A 129 2.96 -14.91 -8.79
CA GLY A 129 2.72 -16.13 -8.04
C GLY A 129 1.73 -15.94 -6.89
N PRO A 130 1.42 -17.00 -6.13
CA PRO A 130 0.60 -16.89 -4.94
C PRO A 130 1.28 -15.98 -3.91
N ALA A 131 0.47 -15.33 -3.08
CA ALA A 131 1.00 -14.66 -1.90
C ALA A 131 1.69 -15.71 -1.02
N PRO A 132 2.94 -15.46 -0.57
CA PRO A 132 3.63 -16.40 0.29
C PRO A 132 2.87 -16.51 1.62
N ASP A 133 2.71 -17.74 2.12
CA ASP A 133 2.09 -18.00 3.42
C ASP A 133 3.06 -17.65 4.55
N VAL A 134 3.22 -16.35 4.80
CA VAL A 134 4.06 -15.81 5.87
C VAL A 134 3.15 -15.14 6.88
N THR A 135 2.80 -15.86 7.94
CA THR A 135 2.17 -15.24 9.11
C THR A 135 3.26 -14.55 9.93
N LEU A 136 3.44 -13.25 9.71
CA LEU A 136 4.28 -12.41 10.59
C LEU A 136 3.56 -12.23 11.93
N ARG A 137 3.86 -13.13 12.89
CA ARG A 137 3.48 -12.92 14.29
C ARG A 137 4.42 -11.89 14.89
N LEU A 138 4.12 -10.62 14.66
CA LEU A 138 4.77 -9.53 15.37
C LEU A 138 4.09 -9.35 16.74
N THR A 139 4.10 -10.42 17.54
CA THR A 139 3.61 -10.36 18.91
C THR A 139 4.70 -9.76 19.78
N ALA A 140 4.43 -8.60 20.38
CA ALA A 140 5.11 -8.25 21.60
C ALA A 140 4.64 -9.25 22.66
N GLU A 141 5.46 -10.25 22.98
CA GLU A 141 5.24 -11.02 24.21
C GLU A 141 5.38 -10.05 25.37
N ALA A 142 4.24 -9.52 25.83
CA ALA A 142 4.20 -8.71 27.03
C ALA A 142 4.63 -9.60 28.19
N SER A 143 5.92 -9.53 28.54
CA SER A 143 6.55 -10.34 29.59
C SER A 143 5.97 -10.11 31.01
N GLY A 144 4.94 -9.26 31.13
CA GLY A 144 4.43 -8.76 32.40
C GLY A 144 5.42 -7.82 33.09
N GLY A 145 4.95 -7.08 34.08
CA GLY A 145 5.74 -6.12 34.84
C GLY A 145 5.55 -4.65 34.42
N ASP A 146 6.30 -3.75 35.05
CA ASP A 146 6.22 -2.32 34.75
C ASP A 146 6.84 -2.04 33.37
N ALA A 147 6.00 -1.53 32.47
CA ALA A 147 6.41 -1.09 31.14
C ALA A 147 7.14 0.25 31.19
N ARG A 148 6.93 1.06 32.24
CA ARG A 148 7.63 2.31 32.41
C ARG A 148 9.07 2.04 32.85
N LYS A 149 10.03 2.35 31.98
CA LYS A 149 11.47 2.21 32.26
C LYS A 149 12.06 3.42 32.97
N GLY A 150 11.37 4.55 32.95
CA GLY A 150 11.81 5.77 33.61
C GLY A 150 11.18 7.02 33.04
N THR A 151 11.91 8.12 33.16
CA THR A 151 11.50 9.46 32.72
C THR A 151 12.70 10.15 32.09
N ARG A 152 12.50 10.90 31.00
CA ARG A 152 13.53 11.77 30.42
C ARG A 152 12.98 13.17 30.12
N LYS A 153 13.84 14.18 30.14
CA LYS A 153 13.48 15.52 29.65
C LYS A 153 13.34 15.47 28.12
N ALA A 154 12.18 15.85 27.60
CA ALA A 154 11.96 16.04 26.18
C ALA A 154 11.37 17.42 25.91
N TYR A 155 11.82 18.07 24.84
CA TYR A 155 11.34 19.40 24.46
C TYR A 155 10.08 19.27 23.61
N PHE A 156 8.99 19.91 24.02
CA PHE A 156 7.78 20.03 23.21
C PHE A 156 7.48 21.51 22.94
N PRO A 157 7.36 21.92 21.67
CA PRO A 157 6.97 23.29 21.34
C PRO A 157 5.63 23.71 21.96
N SER A 158 4.68 22.77 22.11
CA SER A 158 3.36 23.02 22.71
C SER A 158 3.41 23.41 24.18
N THR A 159 4.47 23.05 24.90
CA THR A 159 4.70 23.42 26.30
C THR A 159 5.77 24.50 26.47
N GLY A 160 6.36 24.99 25.36
CA GLY A 160 7.39 26.02 25.37
C GLY A 160 8.71 25.63 26.04
N GLY A 161 8.97 24.32 26.25
CA GLY A 161 10.12 23.91 27.06
C GLY A 161 10.32 22.39 27.17
N PHE A 162 11.36 22.02 27.91
CA PHE A 162 11.63 20.64 28.31
C PHE A 162 10.70 20.23 29.45
N VAL A 163 10.00 19.10 29.28
CA VAL A 163 9.14 18.51 30.31
C VAL A 163 9.58 17.08 30.60
N ASP A 164 9.33 16.64 31.84
CA ASP A 164 9.52 15.25 32.23
C ASP A 164 8.54 14.37 31.45
N THR A 165 9.08 13.42 30.70
CA THR A 165 8.33 12.59 29.76
C THR A 165 8.57 11.13 30.11
N ASP A 166 7.49 10.40 30.32
CA ASP A 166 7.55 8.99 30.70
C ASP A 166 8.09 8.16 29.53
N VAL A 167 8.99 7.22 29.82
CA VAL A 167 9.59 6.34 28.81
C VAL A 167 9.13 4.91 29.06
N PHE A 168 8.48 4.33 28.06
CA PHE A 168 7.92 2.99 28.09
C PHE A 168 8.71 2.03 27.20
N ASP A 169 8.84 0.79 27.65
CA ASP A 169 9.28 -0.34 26.83
C ASP A 169 8.11 -0.85 26.00
N ARG A 170 8.22 -0.76 24.67
CA ARG A 170 7.19 -1.27 23.74
C ARG A 170 6.84 -2.72 24.03
N TYR A 171 7.84 -3.55 24.35
CA TYR A 171 7.73 -4.99 24.50
C TYR A 171 7.05 -5.43 25.81
N ARG A 172 6.79 -4.49 26.71
CA ARG A 172 6.07 -4.74 27.98
C ARG A 172 4.65 -4.17 27.99
N LEU A 173 4.27 -3.43 26.95
CA LEU A 173 2.93 -2.86 26.82
C LEU A 173 1.96 -3.91 26.25
N ALA A 174 1.07 -4.43 27.09
CA ALA A 174 0.05 -5.40 26.70
C ALA A 174 -1.06 -4.76 25.85
N PRO A 175 -1.73 -5.52 24.96
CA PRO A 175 -2.97 -5.10 24.32
C PRO A 175 -3.99 -4.53 25.32
N GLY A 176 -4.68 -3.47 24.92
CA GLY A 176 -5.60 -2.70 25.78
C GLY A 176 -4.94 -1.66 26.69
N THR A 177 -3.60 -1.66 26.82
CA THR A 177 -2.88 -0.64 27.61
C THR A 177 -3.08 0.74 27.01
N ARG A 178 -3.29 1.75 27.87
CA ARG A 178 -3.38 3.16 27.49
C ARG A 178 -2.29 3.97 28.17
N VAL A 179 -1.67 4.87 27.41
CA VAL A 179 -0.60 5.76 27.86
C VAL A 179 -1.01 7.21 27.54
N GLY A 180 -1.02 8.08 28.54
CA GLY A 180 -1.23 9.51 28.35
C GLY A 180 0.07 10.23 28.01
N GLY A 181 0.02 11.21 27.12
CA GLY A 181 1.15 12.08 26.83
C GLY A 181 1.37 13.17 27.89
N PRO A 182 2.60 13.68 28.05
CA PRO A 182 3.78 13.38 27.26
C PRO A 182 4.40 12.02 27.61
N ALA A 183 4.58 11.17 26.60
CA ALA A 183 5.23 9.87 26.74
C ALA A 183 6.05 9.50 25.50
N ILE A 184 7.03 8.62 25.69
CA ILE A 184 7.85 8.05 24.64
C ILE A 184 7.79 6.54 24.78
N VAL A 185 7.42 5.84 23.72
CA VAL A 185 7.41 4.39 23.65
C VAL A 185 8.58 3.93 22.79
N GLU A 186 9.54 3.25 23.38
CA GLU A 186 10.77 2.80 22.72
C GLU A 186 10.66 1.34 22.29
N GLU A 187 10.99 1.10 21.04
CA GLU A 187 11.21 -0.20 20.42
C GLU A 187 12.68 -0.24 19.95
N ARG A 188 13.24 -1.42 19.70
CA ARG A 188 14.64 -1.54 19.22
C ARG A 188 14.81 -0.88 17.85
N GLU A 189 13.78 -0.95 17.01
CA GLU A 189 13.80 -0.51 15.62
C GLU A 189 13.10 0.85 15.41
N SER A 190 12.35 1.34 16.40
CA SER A 190 11.55 2.57 16.27
C SER A 190 11.27 3.26 17.62
N THR A 191 10.80 4.49 17.59
CA THR A 191 10.36 5.21 18.80
C THR A 191 9.12 6.04 18.48
N VAL A 192 8.05 5.83 19.26
CA VAL A 192 6.80 6.58 19.12
C VAL A 192 6.72 7.64 20.20
N VAL A 193 6.49 8.88 19.80
CA VAL A 193 6.31 10.02 20.72
C VAL A 193 4.83 10.35 20.84
N VAL A 194 4.32 10.31 22.07
CA VAL A 194 2.95 10.71 22.43
C VAL A 194 3.03 12.13 23.00
N PRO A 195 2.64 13.16 22.25
CA PRO A 195 2.79 14.55 22.70
C PRO A 195 1.86 14.89 23.88
N PRO A 196 2.12 15.98 24.62
CA PRO A 196 1.20 16.50 25.64
C PRO A 196 -0.23 16.65 25.11
N GLY A 197 -1.21 16.13 25.85
CA GLY A 197 -2.63 16.17 25.47
C GLY A 197 -3.09 15.04 24.53
N ALA A 198 -2.16 14.24 23.99
CA ALA A 198 -2.49 13.05 23.22
C ALA A 198 -2.54 11.79 24.11
N HIS A 199 -3.11 10.74 23.55
CA HIS A 199 -3.21 9.41 24.16
C HIS A 199 -2.71 8.36 23.18
N CYS A 200 -2.12 7.30 23.71
CA CYS A 200 -1.71 6.13 22.96
C CYS A 200 -2.41 4.89 23.50
N ALA A 201 -2.98 4.07 22.64
CA ALA A 201 -3.58 2.79 22.98
C ALA A 201 -2.86 1.65 22.27
N VAL A 202 -2.66 0.52 22.96
CA VAL A 202 -2.20 -0.72 22.34
C VAL A 202 -3.43 -1.49 21.86
N ARG A 203 -3.51 -1.72 20.55
CA ARG A 203 -4.58 -2.49 19.91
C ARG A 203 -4.38 -3.99 20.12
N ASP A 204 -5.43 -4.77 19.83
CA ASP A 204 -5.42 -6.24 19.95
C ASP A 204 -4.40 -6.91 19.01
N ASP A 205 -4.13 -6.28 17.87
CA ASP A 205 -3.08 -6.69 16.90
C ASP A 205 -1.67 -6.24 17.32
N GLY A 206 -1.54 -5.61 18.49
CA GLY A 206 -0.27 -5.08 18.97
C GLY A 206 0.16 -3.80 18.26
N ALA A 207 -0.68 -3.09 17.51
CA ALA A 207 -0.32 -1.76 17.01
C ALA A 207 -0.47 -0.70 18.12
N LEU A 208 0.35 0.36 18.06
CA LEU A 208 0.16 1.59 18.83
C LEU A 208 -0.73 2.53 18.04
N GLU A 209 -1.81 3.03 18.64
CA GLU A 209 -2.65 4.07 18.06
C GLU A 209 -2.57 5.34 18.89
N VAL A 210 -2.08 6.42 18.29
CA VAL A 210 -1.98 7.74 18.91
C VAL A 210 -3.11 8.63 18.42
N THR A 211 -3.87 9.21 19.37
CA THR A 211 -5.00 10.12 19.14
C THR A 211 -4.83 11.38 19.98
N GLY A 212 -5.27 12.53 19.47
CA GLY A 212 -5.24 13.82 20.17
C GLY A 212 -6.33 14.76 19.71
#